data_AF-A0A4U7F136-F1
#
_entry.id   AF-A0A4U7F136-F1
#
_cell.length_a   1.000
_cell.length_b   1.000
_cell.length_c   1.000
_cell.angle_alpha   90.00
_cell.angle_beta   90.00
_cell.angle_gamma   90.00
#
_symmetry.space_group_name_H-M   'P 1'
#
loop_
_entity.id
_entity.type
_entity.pdbx_description
1 polymer ?
#
loop_
_entity_poly.entity_id
_entity_poly.type
_entity_poly.pdbx_seq_one_letter_code
_entity_poly.pdbx_strand_id
1 'polypeptide(L)'
;TRPRTAPPDATFPTAAYEACLTADQARAVRAFEALSTPGNAVVVEADRGRGKSSAAGLAAGARALSGADVLVTAPAARNAAEAFARARELAGRDSAADHTERSATAGTEATRRLDVAGGGRVRYLSPAEAAELPGSPDAVIVDEAAALPVRLLERLLDAPSIAFCTTVHGYEGSGRGFAVRFRERLLASRLAVRDVRLDEPIRYARGDPVEAWASHALLLDARPAVEEAVAGATAADATYRPLDPADLTADEALLGEAFGLLVAAHYRTEPNDLARLLDAPNLLSRALVADGRIVAVALLAREGGLDAATRGEMYEGERVRGNMVPDLLTSQLRDEAAAEPRGLRTVRIATHPALRGEGFGSRLLSEIHAEFGSGDDAGSGVDYFSVGYGATPRLLRFWRRAGYRTVHLSTSRNDASGEHSAVMLRPAGETGEALLDRHAAAFRDRERDGLSDAHREVDADVVRGALRACSAPASVDLTETEWRSVVGASFGPGTYDTAPGAFRDLALAALIEGDGADDAALDDREERLLVQKVLQGRKAAPVADDLGFVSTAACMRALGDAYAPLVERYGTELALAERERFTTE
;
A
#
# COMPACT_ATOMS: atom_id res chain seq x y z
N THR A 1 36.04 20.42 -14.62
CA THR A 1 36.20 19.02 -14.15
C THR A 1 36.95 18.25 -15.21
N ARG A 2 37.99 17.47 -14.87
CA ARG A 2 38.68 16.61 -15.86
C ARG A 2 37.68 15.55 -16.37
N PRO A 3 37.67 15.21 -17.68
CA PRO A 3 36.84 14.11 -18.17
C PRO A 3 37.18 12.83 -17.40
N ARG A 4 36.14 12.12 -16.96
CA ARG A 4 36.31 10.88 -16.19
C ARG A 4 36.69 9.77 -17.18
N THR A 5 37.85 9.18 -17.00
CA THR A 5 38.31 8.06 -17.84
C THR A 5 37.59 6.79 -17.46
N ALA A 6 37.26 5.97 -18.46
CA ALA A 6 36.72 4.63 -18.23
C ALA A 6 37.67 3.83 -17.32
N PRO A 7 37.16 3.11 -16.31
CA PRO A 7 37.99 2.19 -15.53
C PRO A 7 38.56 1.09 -16.43
N PRO A 8 39.71 0.48 -16.05
CA PRO A 8 40.18 -0.74 -16.70
C PRO A 8 39.07 -1.81 -16.78
N ASP A 9 39.02 -2.57 -17.87
CA ASP A 9 38.05 -3.65 -18.09
C ASP A 9 36.58 -3.21 -18.08
N ALA A 10 36.28 -1.95 -18.42
CA ALA A 10 34.91 -1.49 -18.59
C ALA A 10 34.27 -2.13 -19.84
N THR A 11 33.07 -2.67 -19.67
CA THR A 11 32.27 -3.25 -20.76
C THR A 11 31.40 -2.20 -21.47
N PHE A 12 31.08 -1.09 -20.80
CA PHE A 12 30.38 0.02 -21.42
C PHE A 12 31.32 0.94 -22.20
N PRO A 13 30.83 1.66 -23.24
CA PRO A 13 31.64 2.58 -24.02
C PRO A 13 32.29 3.68 -23.18
N THR A 14 33.51 4.08 -23.53
CA THR A 14 34.24 5.18 -22.85
C THR A 14 33.42 6.47 -22.75
N ALA A 15 32.63 6.77 -23.79
CA ALA A 15 31.75 7.93 -23.83
C ALA A 15 30.71 7.97 -22.69
N ALA A 16 30.27 6.81 -22.17
CA ALA A 16 29.35 6.75 -21.03
C ALA A 16 30.01 7.26 -19.74
N TYR A 17 31.29 6.94 -19.54
CA TYR A 17 32.08 7.39 -18.40
C TYR A 17 32.47 8.86 -18.52
N GLU A 18 32.88 9.30 -19.70
CA GLU A 18 33.23 10.71 -19.95
C GLU A 18 32.02 11.65 -19.78
N ALA A 19 30.81 11.14 -20.01
CA ALA A 19 29.58 11.88 -19.78
C ALA A 19 29.22 12.05 -18.29
N CYS A 20 29.87 11.30 -17.37
CA CYS A 20 29.63 11.42 -15.94
C CYS A 20 30.26 12.70 -15.35
N LEU A 21 29.51 13.40 -14.49
CA LEU A 21 29.97 14.64 -13.86
C LEU A 21 30.83 14.38 -12.61
N THR A 22 30.49 13.34 -11.85
CA THR A 22 31.14 12.98 -10.58
C THR A 22 31.80 11.60 -10.66
N ALA A 23 32.76 11.34 -9.76
CA ALA A 23 33.35 10.01 -9.63
C ALA A 23 32.31 8.99 -9.14
N ASP A 24 31.39 9.44 -8.29
CA ASP A 24 30.26 8.65 -7.79
C ASP A 24 29.39 8.14 -8.94
N GLN A 25 29.03 9.04 -9.86
CA GLN A 25 28.23 8.68 -11.03
C GLN A 25 28.94 7.64 -11.90
N ALA A 26 30.26 7.80 -12.11
CA ALA A 26 31.06 6.82 -12.85
C ALA A 26 31.11 5.44 -12.17
N ARG A 27 31.18 5.39 -10.83
CA ARG A 27 31.09 4.12 -10.08
C ARG A 27 29.72 3.47 -10.21
N ALA A 28 28.64 4.26 -10.20
CA ALA A 28 27.30 3.72 -10.45
C ALA A 28 27.16 3.17 -11.87
N VAL A 29 27.60 3.91 -12.90
CA VAL A 29 27.64 3.42 -14.28
C VAL A 29 28.42 2.11 -14.39
N ARG A 30 29.56 1.99 -13.69
CA ARG A 30 30.31 0.73 -13.66
C ARG A 30 29.52 -0.41 -13.03
N ALA A 31 28.77 -0.16 -11.96
CA ALA A 31 27.94 -1.21 -11.36
C ALA A 31 26.81 -1.67 -12.28
N PHE A 32 26.23 -0.77 -13.09
CA PHE A 32 25.22 -1.13 -14.09
C PHE A 32 25.71 -2.10 -15.17
N GLU A 33 27.04 -2.24 -15.38
CA GLU A 33 27.59 -3.26 -16.28
C GLU A 33 27.18 -4.68 -15.88
N ALA A 34 26.85 -4.90 -14.61
CA ALA A 34 26.21 -6.11 -14.09
C ALA A 34 25.00 -6.58 -14.90
N LEU A 35 24.22 -5.63 -15.43
CA LEU A 35 23.00 -5.92 -16.20
C LEU A 35 23.27 -6.53 -17.57
N SER A 36 24.53 -6.61 -17.99
CA SER A 36 24.94 -7.35 -19.18
C SER A 36 24.87 -8.86 -18.98
N THR A 37 24.78 -9.33 -17.74
CA THR A 37 24.70 -10.76 -17.40
C THR A 37 23.39 -11.04 -16.66
N PRO A 38 22.54 -11.96 -17.15
CA PRO A 38 21.34 -12.39 -16.44
C PRO A 38 21.64 -12.88 -15.02
N GLY A 39 20.68 -12.75 -14.12
CA GLY A 39 20.82 -13.14 -12.72
C GLY A 39 21.41 -12.05 -11.82
N ASN A 40 21.53 -10.80 -12.29
CA ASN A 40 22.08 -9.69 -11.50
C ASN A 40 21.03 -8.61 -11.24
N ALA A 41 21.09 -8.03 -10.04
CA ALA A 41 20.34 -6.84 -9.65
C ALA A 41 21.29 -5.72 -9.22
N VAL A 42 20.99 -4.47 -9.58
CA VAL A 42 21.72 -3.28 -9.11
C VAL A 42 20.77 -2.37 -8.35
N VAL A 43 21.14 -1.97 -7.14
CA VAL A 43 20.37 -1.01 -6.35
C VAL A 43 21.19 0.27 -6.25
N VAL A 44 20.67 1.36 -6.79
CA VAL A 44 21.29 2.69 -6.72
C VAL A 44 20.52 3.56 -5.75
N GLU A 45 21.13 3.82 -4.61
CA GLU A 45 20.61 4.67 -3.56
C GLU A 45 21.28 6.04 -3.62
N ALA A 46 20.49 7.11 -3.60
CA ALA A 46 21.04 8.45 -3.46
C ALA A 46 20.01 9.44 -2.99
N ASP A 47 20.45 10.59 -2.51
CA ASP A 47 19.55 11.72 -2.29
C ASP A 47 19.19 12.41 -3.62
N ARG A 48 18.28 13.39 -3.59
CA ARG A 48 17.90 14.12 -4.80
C ARG A 48 19.08 14.94 -5.34
N GLY A 49 19.18 15.06 -6.66
CA GLY A 49 20.23 15.88 -7.29
C GLY A 49 21.62 15.26 -7.33
N ARG A 50 21.76 13.97 -7.00
CA ARG A 50 23.02 13.20 -7.09
C ARG A 50 23.26 12.50 -8.44
N GLY A 51 22.32 12.61 -9.39
CA GLY A 51 22.48 12.10 -10.75
C GLY A 51 22.05 10.65 -11.00
N LYS A 52 21.15 10.08 -10.16
CA LYS A 52 20.62 8.71 -10.31
C LYS A 52 20.04 8.42 -11.70
N SER A 53 18.99 9.15 -12.10
CA SER A 53 18.35 9.00 -13.41
C SER A 53 19.34 9.22 -14.56
N SER A 54 20.31 10.11 -14.37
CA SER A 54 21.35 10.36 -15.37
C SER A 54 22.29 9.15 -15.52
N ALA A 55 22.76 8.54 -14.43
CA ALA A 55 23.54 7.31 -14.46
C ALA A 55 22.75 6.13 -15.07
N ALA A 56 21.48 5.99 -14.67
CA ALA A 56 20.57 4.97 -15.20
C ALA A 56 20.35 5.13 -16.71
N GLY A 57 20.19 6.37 -17.19
CA GLY A 57 20.07 6.69 -18.62
C GLY A 57 21.33 6.38 -19.42
N LEU A 58 22.51 6.71 -18.90
CA LEU A 58 23.79 6.35 -19.52
C LEU A 58 23.95 4.83 -19.62
N ALA A 59 23.58 4.09 -18.57
CA ALA A 59 23.58 2.63 -18.58
C ALA A 59 22.59 2.05 -19.59
N ALA A 60 21.35 2.58 -19.65
CA ALA A 60 20.35 2.16 -20.62
C ALA A 60 20.84 2.37 -22.06
N GLY A 61 21.41 3.53 -22.35
CA GLY A 61 22.00 3.84 -23.64
C GLY A 61 23.16 2.90 -24.00
N ALA A 62 24.08 2.64 -23.07
CA ALA A 62 25.20 1.74 -23.29
C ALA A 62 24.74 0.30 -23.58
N ARG A 63 23.73 -0.19 -22.86
CA ARG A 63 23.12 -1.51 -23.11
C ARG A 63 22.41 -1.56 -24.46
N ALA A 64 21.66 -0.53 -24.83
CA ALA A 64 21.04 -0.44 -26.15
C ALA A 64 22.08 -0.43 -27.28
N LEU A 65 23.18 0.31 -27.13
CA LEU A 65 24.30 0.31 -28.10
C LEU A 65 24.93 -1.09 -28.26
N SER A 66 24.90 -1.93 -27.22
CA SER A 66 25.29 -3.35 -27.31
C SER A 66 24.24 -4.29 -27.91
N GLY A 67 23.11 -3.75 -28.40
CA GLY A 67 22.04 -4.50 -29.05
C GLY A 67 20.89 -4.96 -28.13
N ALA A 68 20.88 -4.58 -26.85
CA ALA A 68 19.88 -5.03 -25.88
C ALA A 68 18.54 -4.26 -25.95
N ASP A 69 17.44 -4.92 -25.58
CA ASP A 69 16.15 -4.31 -25.25
C ASP A 69 16.09 -3.94 -23.76
N VAL A 70 16.17 -2.65 -23.46
CA VAL A 70 16.09 -2.11 -22.11
C VAL A 70 14.72 -1.52 -21.85
N LEU A 71 13.99 -2.11 -20.89
CA LEU A 71 12.72 -1.59 -20.43
C LEU A 71 12.94 -0.65 -19.23
N VAL A 72 12.56 0.61 -19.37
CA VAL A 72 12.58 1.61 -18.29
C VAL A 72 11.16 1.78 -17.75
N THR A 73 11.00 1.82 -16.43
CA THR A 73 9.73 2.17 -15.79
C THR A 73 9.94 3.12 -14.62
N ALA A 74 8.94 3.96 -14.37
CA ALA A 74 8.92 4.99 -13.33
C ALA A 74 7.44 5.36 -13.05
N PRO A 75 7.11 6.14 -12.00
CA PRO A 75 5.73 6.49 -11.69
C PRO A 75 4.96 7.13 -12.86
N ALA A 76 5.64 7.94 -13.66
CA ALA A 76 5.13 8.48 -14.91
C ALA A 76 6.26 8.68 -15.93
N ALA A 77 5.92 8.76 -17.21
CA ALA A 77 6.91 8.92 -18.30
C ALA A 77 7.80 10.17 -18.12
N ARG A 78 7.25 11.24 -17.52
CA ARG A 78 8.01 12.46 -17.19
C ARG A 78 9.14 12.20 -16.19
N ASN A 79 9.01 11.22 -15.30
CA ASN A 79 10.04 10.86 -14.33
C ASN A 79 11.23 10.19 -15.02
N ALA A 80 10.99 9.42 -16.07
CA ALA A 80 12.03 8.78 -16.87
C ALA A 80 12.67 9.72 -17.92
N ALA A 81 12.17 10.94 -18.10
CA ALA A 81 12.60 11.83 -19.18
C ALA A 81 14.11 12.14 -19.16
N GLU A 82 14.69 12.33 -17.97
CA GLU A 82 16.13 12.55 -17.80
C GLU A 82 16.94 11.32 -18.21
N ALA A 83 16.51 10.12 -17.81
CA ALA A 83 17.18 8.88 -18.22
C ALA A 83 17.18 8.73 -19.74
N PHE A 84 16.07 9.03 -20.40
CA PHE A 84 15.99 9.02 -21.87
C PHE A 84 16.85 10.11 -22.53
N ALA A 85 16.91 11.31 -21.96
CA ALA A 85 17.78 12.37 -22.48
C ALA A 85 19.24 11.94 -22.48
N ARG A 86 19.70 11.30 -21.41
CA ARG A 86 21.07 10.81 -21.26
C ARG A 86 21.36 9.58 -22.12
N ALA A 87 20.39 8.68 -22.29
CA ALA A 87 20.50 7.58 -23.24
C ALA A 87 20.66 8.09 -24.69
N ARG A 88 19.88 9.10 -25.10
CA ARG A 88 19.99 9.72 -26.42
C ARG A 88 21.31 10.45 -26.63
N GLU A 89 21.78 11.18 -25.61
CA GLU A 89 23.09 11.84 -25.68
C GLU A 89 24.20 10.83 -25.95
N LEU A 90 24.19 9.70 -25.25
CA LEU A 90 25.18 8.65 -25.47
C LEU A 90 25.06 8.02 -26.86
N ALA A 91 23.84 7.68 -27.29
CA ALA A 91 23.60 7.11 -28.62
C ALA A 91 24.00 8.07 -29.76
N GLY A 92 23.78 9.37 -29.58
CA GLY A 92 24.16 10.40 -30.56
C GLY A 92 25.66 10.64 -30.68
N ARG A 93 26.46 10.30 -29.65
CA ARG A 93 27.92 10.42 -29.68
C ARG A 93 28.60 9.28 -30.45
N ASP A 94 27.95 8.13 -30.59
CA ASP A 94 28.45 6.98 -31.35
C ASP A 94 28.14 7.09 -32.85
N SER A 95 27.13 7.90 -33.20
CA SER A 95 26.79 8.26 -34.58
C SER A 95 27.70 9.36 -35.12
N ALA A 96 28.98 9.04 -35.35
CA ALA A 96 29.81 9.87 -36.22
C ALA A 96 29.25 9.76 -37.66
N ALA A 97 28.69 10.87 -38.16
CA ALA A 97 28.02 11.05 -39.45
C ALA A 97 26.51 10.72 -39.50
N ASP A 98 25.67 11.64 -39.00
CA ASP A 98 24.71 12.33 -39.87
C ASP A 98 24.09 13.52 -39.11
N HIS A 99 24.57 14.74 -39.40
CA HIS A 99 23.81 15.94 -39.08
C HIS A 99 22.71 16.10 -40.12
N THR A 100 21.62 15.36 -39.95
CA THR A 100 20.33 15.77 -40.50
C THR A 100 19.38 16.07 -39.36
N GLU A 101 19.16 17.38 -39.17
CA GLU A 101 18.02 17.94 -38.47
C GLU A 101 16.76 17.14 -38.85
N ARG A 102 16.23 16.34 -37.92
CA ARG A 102 14.89 15.77 -38.04
C ARG A 102 14.04 16.20 -36.86
N SER A 103 13.29 17.25 -37.17
CA SER A 103 11.91 17.50 -36.78
C SER A 103 11.63 17.69 -35.30
N ALA A 104 11.43 18.97 -34.96
CA ALA A 104 10.66 19.47 -33.83
C ALA A 104 9.17 19.07 -33.92
N THR A 105 8.90 17.77 -33.96
CA THR A 105 7.61 17.16 -33.63
C THR A 105 7.81 16.32 -32.37
N ALA A 106 8.34 16.93 -31.31
CA ALA A 106 8.52 16.28 -30.01
C ALA A 106 7.18 16.23 -29.27
N GLY A 107 6.27 15.41 -29.79
CA GLY A 107 5.13 14.91 -29.04
C GLY A 107 5.60 13.97 -27.92
N THR A 108 4.68 13.63 -27.03
CA THR A 108 4.84 12.74 -25.87
C THR A 108 5.45 11.36 -26.19
N GLU A 109 5.45 10.92 -27.46
CA GLU A 109 6.07 9.67 -27.94
C GLU A 109 7.60 9.69 -27.94
N ALA A 110 8.24 10.82 -28.24
CA ALA A 110 9.70 10.91 -28.28
C ALA A 110 10.30 10.53 -26.93
N THR A 111 9.64 10.91 -25.82
CA THR A 111 9.99 10.59 -24.43
C THR A 111 9.87 9.11 -24.04
N ARG A 112 9.26 8.25 -24.87
CA ARG A 112 8.92 6.87 -24.47
C ARG A 112 9.74 5.79 -25.17
N ARG A 113 10.49 6.12 -26.22
CA ARG A 113 11.26 5.13 -26.98
C ARG A 113 12.51 5.74 -27.62
N LEU A 114 13.56 4.93 -27.69
CA LEU A 114 14.81 5.18 -28.38
C LEU A 114 15.25 3.88 -29.04
N ASP A 115 15.41 3.87 -30.37
CA ASP A 115 16.00 2.75 -31.10
C ASP A 115 17.40 3.19 -31.57
N VAL A 116 18.39 2.28 -31.51
CA VAL A 116 19.76 2.54 -31.96
C VAL A 116 20.11 1.71 -33.19
N ALA A 117 21.10 2.17 -33.98
CA ALA A 117 21.46 1.56 -35.27
C ALA A 117 21.88 0.08 -35.18
N GLY A 118 22.31 -0.40 -34.00
CA GLY A 118 22.68 -1.79 -33.73
C GLY A 118 21.52 -2.73 -33.37
N GLY A 119 20.26 -2.30 -33.50
CA GLY A 119 19.07 -3.12 -33.22
C GLY A 119 18.63 -3.14 -31.76
N GLY A 120 19.42 -2.58 -30.84
CA GLY A 120 19.01 -2.38 -29.46
C GLY A 120 18.04 -1.19 -29.30
N ARG A 121 17.37 -1.13 -28.15
CA ARG A 121 16.39 -0.09 -27.86
C ARG A 121 16.25 0.19 -26.36
N VAL A 122 15.80 1.38 -26.03
CA VAL A 122 15.31 1.78 -24.71
C VAL A 122 13.85 2.16 -24.85
N ARG A 123 12.97 1.58 -24.03
CA ARG A 123 11.52 1.84 -24.10
C ARG A 123 10.92 2.02 -22.71
N TYR A 124 9.95 2.90 -22.61
CA TYR A 124 9.22 3.17 -21.37
C TYR A 124 7.87 2.45 -21.38
N LEU A 125 7.52 1.83 -20.26
CA LEU A 125 6.15 1.40 -19.97
C LEU A 125 5.73 1.87 -18.58
N SER A 126 4.42 2.03 -18.39
CA SER A 126 3.88 2.29 -17.05
C SER A 126 4.23 1.14 -16.10
N PRO A 127 4.29 1.36 -14.77
CA PRO A 127 4.64 0.31 -13.82
C PRO A 127 3.78 -0.95 -13.95
N ALA A 128 2.48 -0.79 -14.22
CA ALA A 128 1.55 -1.90 -14.37
C ALA A 128 1.85 -2.75 -15.62
N GLU A 129 2.11 -2.10 -16.75
CA GLU A 129 2.47 -2.79 -18.01
C GLU A 129 3.88 -3.39 -17.95
N ALA A 130 4.83 -2.68 -17.33
CA ALA A 130 6.21 -3.13 -17.20
C ALA A 130 6.32 -4.41 -16.36
N ALA A 131 5.46 -4.54 -15.35
CA ALA A 131 5.41 -5.70 -14.46
C ALA A 131 5.00 -7.00 -15.16
N GLU A 132 4.44 -6.93 -16.37
CA GLU A 132 4.14 -8.10 -17.21
C GLU A 132 5.32 -8.48 -18.14
N LEU A 133 6.43 -7.73 -18.08
CA LEU A 133 7.64 -7.92 -18.88
C LEU A 133 7.38 -8.16 -20.39
N PRO A 134 6.54 -7.33 -21.04
CA PRO A 134 6.09 -7.60 -22.40
C PRO A 134 7.26 -7.60 -23.38
N GLY A 135 7.31 -8.61 -24.25
CA GLY A 135 8.36 -8.79 -25.24
C GLY A 135 9.70 -9.27 -24.65
N SER A 136 9.71 -9.73 -23.39
CA SER A 136 10.87 -10.33 -22.71
C SER A 136 12.15 -9.47 -22.81
N PRO A 137 12.17 -8.27 -22.19
CA PRO A 137 13.32 -7.38 -22.25
C PRO A 137 14.58 -8.03 -21.65
N ASP A 138 15.76 -7.67 -22.17
CA ASP A 138 17.05 -8.17 -21.67
C ASP A 138 17.40 -7.60 -20.29
N ALA A 139 16.96 -6.37 -20.02
CA ALA A 139 17.16 -5.70 -18.75
C ALA A 139 16.00 -4.74 -18.43
N VAL A 140 15.72 -4.60 -17.13
CA VAL A 140 14.76 -3.61 -16.63
C VAL A 140 15.48 -2.57 -15.79
N ILE A 141 15.11 -1.29 -15.93
CA ILE A 141 15.55 -0.21 -15.07
C ILE A 141 14.32 0.47 -14.48
N VAL A 142 14.19 0.38 -13.16
CA VAL A 142 13.14 1.03 -12.39
C VAL A 142 13.71 2.32 -11.81
N ASP A 143 13.26 3.46 -12.31
CA ASP A 143 13.61 4.77 -11.77
C ASP A 143 12.55 5.24 -10.75
N GLU A 144 13.01 5.91 -9.69
CA GLU A 144 12.21 6.22 -8.50
C GLU A 144 11.46 4.98 -7.95
N ALA A 145 12.17 3.85 -7.81
CA ALA A 145 11.60 2.56 -7.44
C ALA A 145 10.79 2.61 -6.13
N ALA A 146 11.20 3.44 -5.17
CA ALA A 146 10.47 3.64 -3.94
C ALA A 146 9.06 4.24 -4.08
N ALA A 147 8.77 4.87 -5.22
CA ALA A 147 7.45 5.42 -5.51
C ALA A 147 6.53 4.40 -6.22
N LEU A 148 6.99 3.17 -6.46
CA LEU A 148 6.17 2.09 -7.05
C LEU A 148 5.65 1.11 -5.97
N PRO A 149 4.41 0.61 -6.12
CA PRO A 149 3.86 -0.44 -5.26
C PRO A 149 4.77 -1.67 -5.19
N VAL A 150 4.99 -2.19 -3.97
CA VAL A 150 5.86 -3.36 -3.72
C VAL A 150 5.46 -4.57 -4.58
N ARG A 151 4.16 -4.81 -4.77
CA ARG A 151 3.68 -5.92 -5.61
C ARG A 151 4.16 -5.83 -7.06
N LEU A 152 4.24 -4.62 -7.62
CA LEU A 152 4.75 -4.42 -8.98
C LEU A 152 6.27 -4.64 -9.02
N LEU A 153 6.98 -4.15 -8.00
CA LEU A 153 8.42 -4.39 -7.87
C LEU A 153 8.74 -5.89 -7.74
N GLU A 154 7.93 -6.66 -7.01
CA GLU A 154 8.07 -8.12 -6.86
C GLU A 154 7.90 -8.83 -8.21
N ARG A 155 6.90 -8.48 -9.02
CA ARG A 155 6.73 -9.07 -10.37
C ARG A 155 7.90 -8.74 -11.30
N LEU A 156 8.50 -7.56 -11.16
CA LEU A 156 9.67 -7.18 -11.95
C LEU A 156 10.94 -7.99 -11.61
N LEU A 157 10.97 -8.73 -10.48
CA LEU A 157 12.08 -9.63 -10.14
C LEU A 157 12.22 -10.81 -11.12
N ASP A 158 11.19 -11.10 -11.91
CA ASP A 158 11.22 -12.12 -12.96
C ASP A 158 12.09 -11.72 -14.16
N ALA A 159 12.44 -10.43 -14.29
CA ALA A 159 13.31 -9.93 -15.34
C ALA A 159 14.68 -10.64 -15.36
N PRO A 160 15.31 -10.86 -16.53
CA PRO A 160 16.62 -11.50 -16.60
C PRO A 160 17.68 -10.75 -15.77
N SER A 161 17.67 -9.42 -15.84
CA SER A 161 18.49 -8.52 -15.03
C SER A 161 17.71 -7.24 -14.74
N ILE A 162 17.94 -6.61 -13.59
CA ILE A 162 17.15 -5.45 -13.17
C ILE A 162 17.96 -4.45 -12.35
N ALA A 163 17.64 -3.16 -12.48
CA ALA A 163 18.14 -2.14 -11.57
C ALA A 163 17.01 -1.33 -10.92
N PHE A 164 17.19 -1.00 -9.65
CA PHE A 164 16.32 -0.14 -8.87
C PHE A 164 17.06 1.13 -8.48
N CYS A 165 16.67 2.27 -9.06
CA CYS A 165 17.16 3.58 -8.66
C CYS A 165 16.16 4.19 -7.68
N THR A 166 16.61 4.52 -6.48
CA THR A 166 15.71 5.00 -5.41
C THR A 166 16.29 6.18 -4.65
N THR A 167 15.41 7.09 -4.24
CA THR A 167 15.78 8.27 -3.46
C THR A 167 15.70 8.00 -1.97
N VAL A 168 16.80 7.96 -1.22
CA VAL A 168 16.79 7.61 0.22
C VAL A 168 16.31 8.78 1.09
N HIS A 169 16.92 9.97 0.95
CA HIS A 169 16.48 11.21 1.59
C HIS A 169 16.13 12.26 0.53
N GLY A 170 14.99 12.92 0.73
CA GLY A 170 14.49 13.94 -0.17
C GLY A 170 13.04 14.30 0.15
N TYR A 171 12.59 15.44 -0.36
CA TYR A 171 11.25 15.96 -0.10
C TYR A 171 10.11 15.06 -0.61
N GLU A 172 10.37 14.08 -1.48
CA GLU A 172 9.33 13.16 -1.97
C GLU A 172 9.12 11.93 -1.06
N GLY A 173 9.90 11.79 0.03
CA GLY A 173 9.63 10.91 1.18
C GLY A 173 9.35 9.42 0.91
N SER A 174 9.61 8.93 -0.30
CA SER A 174 9.27 7.57 -0.73
C SER A 174 10.36 6.54 -0.38
N GLY A 175 11.63 6.94 -0.30
CA GLY A 175 12.81 6.08 -0.20
C GLY A 175 12.81 4.98 0.84
N ARG A 176 12.24 5.28 2.01
CA ARG A 176 12.32 4.41 3.17
C ARG A 176 11.34 3.23 3.07
N GLY A 177 10.25 3.35 2.30
CA GLY A 177 9.31 2.25 2.05
C GLY A 177 9.93 1.10 1.25
N PHE A 178 10.79 1.43 0.26
CA PHE A 178 11.58 0.46 -0.50
C PHE A 178 12.53 -0.33 0.42
N ALA A 179 13.30 0.40 1.25
CA ALA A 179 14.30 -0.19 2.13
C ALA A 179 13.71 -1.14 3.18
N VAL A 180 12.52 -0.83 3.72
CA VAL A 180 11.92 -1.57 4.84
C VAL A 180 11.10 -2.79 4.41
N ARG A 181 10.54 -2.83 3.20
CA ARG A 181 9.60 -3.92 2.81
C ARG A 181 10.01 -4.73 1.58
N PHE A 182 10.66 -4.10 0.59
CA PHE A 182 11.03 -4.78 -0.65
C PHE A 182 12.44 -5.38 -0.59
N ARG A 183 13.36 -4.76 0.16
CA ARG A 183 14.77 -5.19 0.19
C ARG A 183 14.95 -6.64 0.65
N GLU A 184 14.19 -7.09 1.65
CA GLU A 184 14.20 -8.49 2.10
C GLU A 184 13.78 -9.45 0.98
N ARG A 185 12.74 -9.09 0.21
CA ARG A 185 12.26 -9.87 -0.94
C ARG A 185 13.27 -9.91 -2.08
N LEU A 186 13.92 -8.78 -2.37
CA LEU A 186 14.98 -8.68 -3.36
C LEU A 186 16.17 -9.57 -2.97
N LEU A 187 16.60 -9.54 -1.71
CA LEU A 187 17.70 -10.37 -1.20
C LEU A 187 17.35 -11.88 -1.18
N ALA A 188 16.07 -12.22 -1.01
CA ALA A 188 15.59 -13.60 -1.09
C ALA A 188 15.35 -14.10 -2.53
N SER A 189 15.51 -13.24 -3.54
CA SER A 189 15.30 -13.58 -4.95
C SER A 189 16.48 -14.36 -5.55
N ARG A 190 16.33 -14.79 -6.81
CA ARG A 190 17.40 -15.45 -7.58
C ARG A 190 18.52 -14.50 -8.04
N LEU A 191 18.40 -13.20 -7.79
CA LEU A 191 19.28 -12.18 -8.35
C LEU A 191 20.44 -11.86 -7.41
N ALA A 192 21.66 -11.82 -7.94
CA ALA A 192 22.84 -11.33 -7.23
C ALA A 192 22.78 -9.80 -7.13
N VAL A 193 22.54 -9.28 -5.91
CA VAL A 193 22.34 -7.86 -5.64
C VAL A 193 23.67 -7.13 -5.47
N ARG A 194 23.81 -5.98 -6.14
CA ARG A 194 24.92 -5.03 -5.98
C ARG A 194 24.38 -3.66 -5.55
N ASP A 195 24.74 -3.22 -4.35
CA ASP A 195 24.38 -1.89 -3.83
C ASP A 195 25.39 -0.82 -4.25
N VAL A 196 24.90 0.34 -4.68
CA VAL A 196 25.71 1.53 -4.96
C VAL A 196 25.05 2.76 -4.36
N ARG A 197 25.87 3.62 -3.76
CA ARG A 197 25.44 4.91 -3.23
C ARG A 197 26.05 6.08 -4.00
N LEU A 198 25.25 7.08 -4.32
CA LEU A 198 25.73 8.38 -4.84
C LEU A 198 25.57 9.44 -3.75
N ASP A 199 26.67 10.09 -3.36
CA ASP A 199 26.68 11.11 -2.32
C ASP A 199 27.04 12.50 -2.87
N GLU A 200 27.86 12.56 -3.93
CA GLU A 200 28.32 13.82 -4.52
C GLU A 200 27.21 14.49 -5.39
N PRO A 201 26.78 15.72 -5.08
CA PRO A 201 25.82 16.44 -5.90
C PRO A 201 26.38 16.79 -7.28
N ILE A 202 25.51 16.82 -8.29
CA ILE A 202 25.90 17.22 -9.66
C ILE A 202 25.52 18.66 -10.00
N ARG A 203 24.65 19.30 -9.21
CA ARG A 203 24.09 20.64 -9.49
C ARG A 203 24.76 21.76 -8.67
N TYR A 204 25.36 21.40 -7.55
CA TYR A 204 25.99 22.33 -6.59
C TYR A 204 27.19 21.64 -5.94
N ALA A 205 27.97 22.41 -5.19
CA ALA A 205 29.17 21.91 -4.53
C ALA A 205 28.83 20.96 -3.36
N ARG A 206 29.74 20.04 -3.06
CA ARG A 206 29.63 19.19 -1.88
C ARG A 206 29.71 20.04 -0.61
N GLY A 207 28.79 19.82 0.34
CA GLY A 207 28.74 20.57 1.59
C GLY A 207 28.15 21.97 1.44
N ASP A 208 27.23 22.17 0.50
CA ASP A 208 26.52 23.44 0.32
C ASP A 208 25.75 23.80 1.62
N PRO A 209 26.03 24.96 2.25
CA PRO A 209 25.36 25.34 3.49
C PRO A 209 23.85 25.56 3.31
N VAL A 210 23.39 25.92 2.11
CA VAL A 210 21.94 26.07 1.82
C VAL A 210 21.25 24.72 1.78
N GLU A 211 21.90 23.68 1.24
CA GLU A 211 21.39 22.31 1.28
C GLU A 211 21.30 21.81 2.72
N ALA A 212 22.35 22.01 3.52
CA ALA A 212 22.37 21.62 4.93
C ALA A 212 21.27 22.32 5.73
N TRP A 213 21.12 23.64 5.55
CA TRP A 213 20.04 24.42 6.16
C TRP A 213 18.66 23.91 5.74
N ALA A 214 18.43 23.69 4.45
CA ALA A 214 17.14 23.22 3.95
C ALA A 214 16.79 21.81 4.46
N SER A 215 17.79 20.92 4.54
CA SER A 215 17.61 19.58 5.11
C SER A 215 17.19 19.65 6.57
N HIS A 216 17.89 20.48 7.36
CA HIS A 216 17.59 20.65 8.78
C HIS A 216 16.23 21.31 9.00
N ALA A 217 15.95 22.43 8.32
CA ALA A 217 14.70 23.18 8.48
C ALA A 217 13.45 22.38 8.09
N LEU A 218 13.59 21.44 7.14
CA LEU A 218 12.49 20.57 6.68
C LEU A 218 12.53 19.17 7.30
N LEU A 219 13.47 18.91 8.23
CA LEU A 219 13.67 17.62 8.89
C LEU A 219 13.73 16.43 7.92
N LEU A 220 14.42 16.60 6.78
CA LEU A 220 14.48 15.56 5.73
C LEU A 220 15.23 14.31 6.21
N ASP A 221 16.13 14.48 7.17
CA ASP A 221 16.94 13.46 7.81
C ASP A 221 16.39 12.98 9.16
N ALA A 222 15.19 13.42 9.56
CA ALA A 222 14.55 12.95 10.79
C ALA A 222 14.46 11.42 10.84
N ARG A 223 14.82 10.88 12.00
CA ARG A 223 14.89 9.44 12.27
C ARG A 223 14.28 9.17 13.64
N PRO A 224 13.65 7.99 13.80
CA PRO A 224 13.32 7.52 15.14
C PRO A 224 14.59 7.38 15.99
N ALA A 225 14.41 7.24 17.30
CA ALA A 225 15.49 6.81 18.19
C ALA A 225 16.21 5.57 17.64
N VAL A 226 17.49 5.42 17.96
CA VAL A 226 18.22 4.19 17.60
C VAL A 226 17.67 3.00 18.39
N GLU A 227 17.78 1.81 17.83
CA GLU A 227 17.20 0.59 18.42
C GLU A 227 17.69 0.33 19.84
N GLU A 228 18.97 0.56 20.10
CA GLU A 228 19.60 0.40 21.42
C GLU A 228 19.02 1.35 22.47
N ALA A 229 18.53 2.52 22.06
CA ALA A 229 17.98 3.53 22.97
C ALA A 229 16.56 3.20 23.43
N VAL A 230 15.88 2.27 22.77
CA VAL A 230 14.52 1.81 23.13
C VAL A 230 14.50 0.34 23.52
N ALA A 231 15.68 -0.30 23.59
CA ALA A 231 15.81 -1.70 23.93
C ALA A 231 15.31 -1.97 25.36
N GLY A 232 14.45 -2.98 25.52
CA GLY A 232 13.88 -3.35 26.81
C GLY A 232 12.70 -2.47 27.27
N ALA A 233 12.30 -1.47 26.49
CA ALA A 233 11.08 -0.71 26.78
C ALA A 233 9.85 -1.63 26.76
N THR A 234 8.98 -1.50 27.75
CA THR A 234 7.69 -2.22 27.79
C THR A 234 6.53 -1.25 27.58
N ALA A 235 5.43 -1.74 27.02
CA ALA A 235 4.24 -0.93 26.81
C ALA A 235 3.58 -0.47 28.13
N ALA A 236 3.85 -1.16 29.25
CA ALA A 236 3.33 -0.82 30.56
C ALA A 236 4.08 0.35 31.21
N ASP A 237 5.39 0.45 30.97
CA ASP A 237 6.26 1.47 31.56
C ASP A 237 6.27 2.77 30.74
N ALA A 238 5.78 2.72 29.50
CA ALA A 238 5.73 3.89 28.63
C ALA A 238 4.64 4.88 29.07
N THR A 239 5.00 6.16 29.14
CA THR A 239 4.10 7.24 29.54
C THR A 239 3.39 7.84 28.33
N TYR A 240 2.09 8.01 28.44
CA TYR A 240 1.28 8.75 27.46
C TYR A 240 1.55 10.26 27.55
N ARG A 241 1.82 10.89 26.41
CA ARG A 241 2.18 12.31 26.33
C ARG A 241 1.49 13.01 25.16
N PRO A 242 0.79 14.14 25.40
CA PRO A 242 0.48 15.13 24.37
C PRO A 242 1.74 15.74 23.75
N LEU A 243 1.77 15.83 22.43
CA LEU A 243 2.84 16.49 21.70
C LEU A 243 2.31 17.81 21.12
N ASP A 244 2.34 18.85 21.94
CA ASP A 244 1.93 20.19 21.53
C ASP A 244 2.99 20.82 20.60
N PRO A 245 2.58 21.60 19.57
CA PRO A 245 3.53 22.24 18.66
C PRO A 245 4.59 23.11 19.35
N ALA A 246 4.23 23.76 20.46
CA ALA A 246 5.16 24.56 21.26
C ALA A 246 6.26 23.70 21.91
N ASP A 247 5.91 22.53 22.45
CA ASP A 247 6.87 21.57 23.00
C ASP A 247 7.78 21.01 21.91
N LEU A 248 7.20 20.65 20.76
CA LEU A 248 7.95 20.10 19.62
C LEU A 248 8.94 21.13 19.05
N THR A 249 8.55 22.40 18.94
CA THR A 249 9.43 23.45 18.43
C THR A 249 10.50 23.89 19.44
N ALA A 250 10.29 23.64 20.74
CA ALA A 250 11.26 23.89 21.79
C ALA A 250 12.29 22.76 21.96
N ASP A 251 11.97 21.54 21.51
CA ASP A 251 12.81 20.34 21.64
C ASP A 251 13.01 19.65 20.28
N GLU A 252 14.12 19.98 19.61
CA GLU A 252 14.47 19.41 18.30
C GLU A 252 14.63 17.89 18.33
N ALA A 253 15.07 17.30 19.46
CA ALA A 253 15.22 15.85 19.56
C ALA A 253 13.85 15.17 19.61
N LEU A 254 12.93 15.70 20.43
CA LEU A 254 11.55 15.22 20.51
C LEU A 254 10.84 15.32 19.15
N LEU A 255 10.97 16.47 18.48
CA LEU A 255 10.40 16.68 17.14
C LEU A 255 11.02 15.75 16.09
N GLY A 256 12.36 15.59 16.11
CA GLY A 256 13.07 14.69 15.21
C GLY A 256 12.63 13.24 15.36
N GLU A 257 12.48 12.74 16.60
CA GLU A 257 12.00 11.39 16.85
C GLU A 257 10.52 11.19 16.47
N ALA A 258 9.66 12.15 16.82
CA ALA A 258 8.23 12.10 16.52
C ALA A 258 7.99 12.08 15.01
N PHE A 259 8.58 13.05 14.30
CA PHE A 259 8.47 13.16 12.86
C PHE A 259 9.18 12.00 12.16
N GLY A 260 10.34 11.58 12.67
CA GLY A 260 11.09 10.43 12.18
C GLY A 260 10.27 9.14 12.20
N LEU A 261 9.52 8.87 13.27
CA LEU A 261 8.61 7.73 13.35
C LEU A 261 7.42 7.84 12.37
N LEU A 262 6.78 9.02 12.29
CA LEU A 262 5.68 9.27 11.36
C LEU A 262 6.12 9.06 9.91
N VAL A 263 7.35 9.44 9.58
CA VAL A 263 7.95 9.23 8.26
C VAL A 263 8.31 7.77 8.03
N ALA A 264 8.92 7.09 9.01
CA ALA A 264 9.35 5.70 8.88
C ALA A 264 8.20 4.70 8.67
N ALA A 265 6.98 5.03 9.12
CA ALA A 265 5.83 4.15 9.02
C ALA A 265 5.00 4.33 7.72
N HIS A 266 5.26 5.38 6.92
CA HIS A 266 4.41 5.73 5.78
C HIS A 266 5.11 5.63 4.42
N TYR A 267 4.34 5.19 3.41
CA TYR A 267 4.80 4.98 2.04
C TYR A 267 5.25 6.28 1.35
N ARG A 268 4.67 7.41 1.73
CA ARG A 268 5.02 8.73 1.22
C ARG A 268 4.78 9.77 2.30
N THR A 269 5.77 10.62 2.49
CA THR A 269 5.68 11.82 3.32
C THR A 269 6.14 13.00 2.48
N GLU A 270 5.49 14.15 2.66
CA GLU A 270 5.86 15.39 1.98
C GLU A 270 6.34 16.40 3.02
N PRO A 271 7.16 17.42 2.69
CA PRO A 271 7.63 18.39 3.68
C PRO A 271 6.47 19.19 4.26
N ASN A 272 5.38 19.33 3.50
CA ASN A 272 4.13 19.90 3.98
C ASN A 272 3.53 19.14 5.16
N ASP A 273 3.87 17.86 5.37
CA ASP A 273 3.42 17.12 6.54
C ASP A 273 4.01 17.69 7.84
N LEU A 274 5.25 18.20 7.81
CA LEU A 274 5.86 18.87 8.96
C LEU A 274 5.14 20.19 9.28
N ALA A 275 4.89 21.01 8.25
CA ALA A 275 4.11 22.25 8.42
C ALA A 275 2.71 21.95 8.98
N ARG A 276 2.04 20.93 8.46
CA ARG A 276 0.73 20.50 8.97
C ARG A 276 0.79 20.01 10.41
N LEU A 277 1.83 19.25 10.78
CA LEU A 277 2.04 18.77 12.14
C LEU A 277 2.11 19.92 13.16
N LEU A 278 2.70 21.05 12.77
CA LEU A 278 2.93 22.20 13.64
C LEU A 278 1.81 23.26 13.57
N ASP A 279 1.21 23.47 12.39
CA ASP A 279 0.34 24.64 12.13
C ASP A 279 -1.14 24.29 11.95
N ALA A 280 -1.50 23.04 11.64
CA ALA A 280 -2.88 22.72 11.27
C ALA A 280 -3.78 22.67 12.53
N PRO A 281 -4.82 23.54 12.63
CA PRO A 281 -5.59 23.71 13.86
C PRO A 281 -6.46 22.50 14.21
N ASN A 282 -6.77 21.65 13.23
CA ASN A 282 -7.55 20.43 13.43
C ASN A 282 -6.67 19.20 13.68
N LEU A 283 -5.34 19.32 13.63
CA LEU A 283 -4.43 18.21 13.88
C LEU A 283 -3.93 18.21 15.33
N LEU A 284 -3.74 17.02 15.87
CA LEU A 284 -3.23 16.78 17.22
C LEU A 284 -2.24 15.62 17.19
N SER A 285 -1.24 15.65 18.05
CA SER A 285 -0.26 14.56 18.16
C SER A 285 -0.21 13.99 19.57
N ARG A 286 -0.10 12.66 19.64
CA ARG A 286 -0.01 11.89 20.89
C ARG A 286 1.09 10.86 20.77
N ALA A 287 1.81 10.62 21.86
CA ALA A 287 2.91 9.66 21.86
C ALA A 287 2.93 8.82 23.14
N LEU A 288 3.60 7.68 23.03
CA LEU A 288 4.15 6.95 24.15
C LEU A 288 5.65 7.24 24.23
N VAL A 289 6.11 7.57 25.42
CA VAL A 289 7.51 7.88 25.72
C VAL A 289 8.03 6.88 26.75
N ALA A 290 9.17 6.25 26.48
CA ALA A 290 9.87 5.37 27.41
C ALA A 290 11.32 5.85 27.55
N ASP A 291 11.81 6.01 28.78
CA ASP A 291 13.16 6.53 29.08
C ASP A 291 13.52 7.83 28.32
N GLY A 292 12.53 8.70 28.16
CA GLY A 292 12.68 9.97 27.44
C GLY A 292 12.71 9.85 25.91
N ARG A 293 12.50 8.67 25.35
CA ARG A 293 12.46 8.40 23.89
C ARG A 293 11.04 8.14 23.40
N ILE A 294 10.72 8.61 22.20
CA ILE A 294 9.42 8.31 21.59
C ILE A 294 9.43 6.88 21.05
N VAL A 295 8.56 6.02 21.61
CA VAL A 295 8.42 4.61 21.21
C VAL A 295 7.19 4.37 20.32
N ALA A 296 6.18 5.23 20.41
CA ALA A 296 5.05 5.26 19.49
C ALA A 296 4.49 6.67 19.36
N VAL A 297 3.93 7.00 18.19
CA VAL A 297 3.33 8.30 17.89
C VAL A 297 2.09 8.15 17.02
N ALA A 298 1.09 8.98 17.26
CA ALA A 298 -0.12 9.09 16.47
C ALA A 298 -0.37 10.55 16.08
N LEU A 299 -0.67 10.76 14.81
CA LEU A 299 -1.19 12.02 14.28
C LEU A 299 -2.70 11.86 14.06
N LEU A 300 -3.46 12.73 14.70
CA LEU A 300 -4.92 12.69 14.75
C LEU A 300 -5.50 13.93 14.07
N ALA A 301 -6.69 13.80 13.49
CA ALA A 301 -7.43 14.91 12.90
C ALA A 301 -8.84 14.97 13.49
N ARG A 302 -9.25 16.14 13.99
CA ARG A 302 -10.64 16.43 14.30
C ARG A 302 -11.39 16.66 13.00
N GLU A 303 -12.50 15.95 12.82
CA GLU A 303 -13.38 16.01 11.65
C GLU A 303 -14.85 16.07 12.10
N GLY A 304 -15.76 16.48 11.22
CA GLY A 304 -17.20 16.54 11.50
C GLY A 304 -17.63 17.76 12.32
N GLY A 305 -18.81 17.70 12.94
CA GLY A 305 -19.40 18.85 13.63
C GLY A 305 -19.85 19.97 12.69
N LEU A 306 -20.21 19.65 11.44
CA LEU A 306 -20.53 20.62 10.41
C LEU A 306 -21.99 21.06 10.47
N ASP A 307 -22.25 22.35 10.21
CA ASP A 307 -23.60 22.89 10.14
C ASP A 307 -24.38 22.37 8.92
N ALA A 308 -25.72 22.50 8.97
CA ALA A 308 -26.60 21.96 7.94
C ALA A 308 -26.33 22.55 6.54
N ALA A 309 -25.94 23.83 6.45
CA ALA A 309 -25.65 24.47 5.17
C ALA A 309 -24.41 23.85 4.51
N THR A 310 -23.33 23.71 5.28
CA THR A 310 -22.08 23.08 4.83
C THR A 310 -22.31 21.62 4.44
N ARG A 311 -23.13 20.89 5.20
CA ARG A 311 -23.49 19.49 4.88
C ARG A 311 -24.26 19.38 3.58
N GLY A 312 -25.18 20.31 3.31
CA GLY A 312 -25.91 20.39 2.04
C GLY A 312 -24.98 20.59 0.85
N GLU A 313 -24.09 21.60 0.91
CA GLU A 313 -23.10 21.86 -0.15
C GLU A 313 -22.19 20.64 -0.40
N MET A 314 -21.78 19.98 0.68
CA MET A 314 -20.93 18.80 0.65
C MET A 314 -21.62 17.57 0.03
N TYR A 315 -22.92 17.40 0.29
CA TYR A 315 -23.74 16.38 -0.34
C TYR A 315 -23.92 16.62 -1.84
N GLU A 316 -23.95 17.89 -2.26
CA GLU A 316 -24.03 18.33 -3.66
C GLU A 316 -22.68 18.23 -4.41
N GLY A 317 -21.57 18.04 -3.69
CA GLY A 317 -20.26 17.70 -4.26
C GLY A 317 -19.13 18.66 -3.91
N GLU A 318 -19.38 19.71 -3.12
CA GLU A 318 -18.33 20.56 -2.59
C GLU A 318 -17.48 19.83 -1.55
N ARG A 319 -16.18 20.12 -1.51
CA ARG A 319 -15.26 19.44 -0.59
C ARG A 319 -14.82 20.34 0.55
N VAL A 320 -15.08 19.92 1.78
CA VAL A 320 -14.60 20.60 2.97
C VAL A 320 -13.21 20.09 3.34
N ARG A 321 -12.20 20.96 3.28
CA ARG A 321 -10.81 20.60 3.63
C ARG A 321 -10.72 20.10 5.07
N GLY A 322 -9.96 19.03 5.27
CA GLY A 322 -9.72 18.46 6.59
C GLY A 322 -10.78 17.49 7.10
N ASN A 323 -11.84 17.20 6.32
CA ASN A 323 -12.95 16.33 6.71
C ASN A 323 -13.03 15.07 5.82
N MET A 324 -11.97 14.25 5.79
CA MET A 324 -11.88 13.13 4.85
C MET A 324 -12.98 12.08 5.03
N VAL A 325 -13.20 11.62 6.27
CA VAL A 325 -14.20 10.57 6.53
C VAL A 325 -15.61 11.11 6.40
N PRO A 326 -15.97 12.28 6.98
CA PRO A 326 -17.25 12.92 6.71
C PRO A 326 -17.52 13.11 5.21
N ASP A 327 -16.54 13.54 4.42
CA ASP A 327 -16.66 13.71 2.95
C ASP A 327 -17.03 12.42 2.25
N LEU A 328 -16.36 11.33 2.60
CA LEU A 328 -16.67 10.03 2.04
C LEU A 328 -18.09 9.57 2.42
N LEU A 329 -18.46 9.67 3.70
CA LEU A 329 -19.77 9.21 4.17
C LEU A 329 -20.92 10.07 3.58
N THR A 330 -20.72 11.38 3.45
CA THR A 330 -21.74 12.30 2.93
C THR A 330 -21.83 12.30 1.42
N SER A 331 -20.73 12.54 0.71
CA SER A 331 -20.75 12.71 -0.76
C SER A 331 -20.84 11.38 -1.51
N GLN A 332 -20.09 10.36 -1.10
CA GLN A 332 -20.01 9.08 -1.82
C GLN A 332 -21.04 8.08 -1.31
N LEU A 333 -21.21 7.97 0.02
CA LEU A 333 -22.17 7.04 0.61
C LEU A 333 -23.57 7.63 0.82
N ARG A 334 -23.76 8.90 0.44
CA ARG A 334 -25.05 9.59 0.41
C ARG A 334 -25.76 9.67 1.76
N ASP A 335 -25.01 9.89 2.84
CA ASP A 335 -25.57 10.25 4.15
C ASP A 335 -25.24 11.71 4.51
N GLU A 336 -26.18 12.62 4.24
CA GLU A 336 -26.05 14.05 4.56
C GLU A 336 -25.86 14.31 6.06
N ALA A 337 -26.34 13.43 6.94
CA ALA A 337 -26.19 13.55 8.39
C ALA A 337 -24.84 13.02 8.89
N ALA A 338 -24.06 12.31 8.08
CA ALA A 338 -22.80 11.68 8.52
C ALA A 338 -21.70 12.68 8.92
N ALA A 339 -21.79 13.93 8.48
CA ALA A 339 -20.85 14.99 8.83
C ALA A 339 -21.27 15.84 10.06
N GLU A 340 -22.44 15.56 10.64
CA GLU A 340 -22.90 16.21 11.88
C GLU A 340 -22.13 15.71 13.12
N PRO A 341 -21.93 14.39 13.34
CA PRO A 341 -21.16 13.90 14.47
C PRO A 341 -19.69 14.35 14.43
N ARG A 342 -19.10 14.58 15.60
CA ARG A 342 -17.69 14.95 15.78
C ARG A 342 -16.83 13.70 15.80
N GLY A 343 -15.88 13.62 14.88
CA GLY A 343 -14.96 12.49 14.73
C GLY A 343 -13.53 12.82 15.11
N LEU A 344 -12.79 11.82 15.59
CA LEU A 344 -11.32 11.85 15.67
C LEU A 344 -10.73 10.80 14.74
N ARG A 345 -10.15 11.24 13.63
CA ARG A 345 -9.50 10.34 12.68
C ARG A 345 -8.05 10.11 13.06
N THR A 346 -7.64 8.85 13.14
CA THR A 346 -6.21 8.52 13.15
C THR A 346 -5.67 8.67 11.74
N VAL A 347 -4.92 9.76 11.50
CA VAL A 347 -4.28 10.04 10.21
C VAL A 347 -3.08 9.13 10.01
N ARG A 348 -2.26 9.00 11.06
CA ARG A 348 -1.07 8.13 11.11
C ARG A 348 -0.91 7.57 12.51
N ILE A 349 -0.47 6.32 12.60
CA ILE A 349 0.01 5.75 13.85
C ILE A 349 1.27 4.93 13.54
N ALA A 350 2.32 5.16 14.31
CA ALA A 350 3.62 4.55 14.12
C ALA A 350 4.15 4.03 15.46
N THR A 351 4.70 2.82 15.43
CA THR A 351 5.47 2.24 16.53
C THR A 351 6.89 2.04 16.05
N HIS A 352 7.84 2.26 16.95
CA HIS A 352 9.25 2.01 16.70
C HIS A 352 9.47 0.61 16.09
N PRO A 353 10.27 0.46 15.01
CA PRO A 353 10.44 -0.82 14.32
C PRO A 353 10.80 -2.00 15.22
N ALA A 354 11.72 -1.78 16.18
CA ALA A 354 12.18 -2.78 17.14
C ALA A 354 11.13 -3.20 18.19
N LEU A 355 10.05 -2.42 18.33
CA LEU A 355 9.00 -2.64 19.34
C LEU A 355 7.65 -3.06 18.71
N ARG A 356 7.66 -3.37 17.40
CA ARG A 356 6.44 -3.79 16.68
C ARG A 356 6.00 -5.17 17.15
N GLY A 357 4.74 -5.29 17.54
CA GLY A 357 4.18 -6.55 18.05
C GLY A 357 4.09 -6.60 19.57
N GLU A 358 4.80 -5.69 20.27
CA GLU A 358 4.85 -5.62 21.74
C GLU A 358 3.71 -4.80 22.37
N GLY A 359 2.62 -4.54 21.62
CA GLY A 359 1.41 -3.90 22.15
C GLY A 359 1.42 -2.36 22.26
N PHE A 360 2.53 -1.67 22.00
CA PHE A 360 2.61 -0.19 22.08
C PHE A 360 1.55 0.54 21.23
N GLY A 361 1.32 0.11 19.99
CA GLY A 361 0.30 0.72 19.13
C GLY A 361 -1.11 0.56 19.68
N SER A 362 -1.42 -0.60 20.27
CA SER A 362 -2.71 -0.83 20.94
C SER A 362 -2.84 0.01 22.20
N ARG A 363 -1.77 0.09 23.02
CA ARG A 363 -1.75 0.94 24.22
C ARG A 363 -1.99 2.40 23.87
N LEU A 364 -1.29 2.93 22.85
CA LEU A 364 -1.46 4.32 22.41
C LEU A 364 -2.90 4.60 21.97
N LEU A 365 -3.53 3.69 21.22
CA LEU A 365 -4.93 3.83 20.85
C LEU A 365 -5.86 3.80 22.05
N SER A 366 -5.62 2.92 23.03
CA SER A 366 -6.44 2.86 24.25
C SER A 366 -6.38 4.17 25.05
N GLU A 367 -5.21 4.79 25.17
CA GLU A 367 -5.05 6.10 25.82
C GLU A 367 -5.80 7.21 25.06
N ILE A 368 -5.68 7.23 23.74
CA ILE A 368 -6.43 8.17 22.87
C ILE A 368 -7.94 7.97 23.04
N HIS A 369 -8.42 6.72 23.09
CA HIS A 369 -9.83 6.43 23.29
C HIS A 369 -10.31 6.87 24.68
N ALA A 370 -9.49 6.72 25.72
CA ALA A 370 -9.81 7.17 27.06
C ALA A 370 -9.85 8.71 27.14
N GLU A 371 -8.87 9.40 26.53
CA GLU A 371 -8.78 10.87 26.52
C GLU A 371 -9.97 11.51 25.81
N PHE A 372 -10.36 10.99 24.64
CA PHE A 372 -11.36 11.65 23.79
C PHE A 372 -12.74 10.98 23.77
N GLY A 373 -12.88 9.78 24.35
CA GLY A 373 -14.14 9.03 24.35
C GLY A 373 -15.09 9.39 25.50
N SER A 374 -14.59 10.08 26.54
CA SER A 374 -15.37 10.48 27.71
C SER A 374 -16.01 11.85 27.45
N GLY A 375 -17.34 11.91 27.33
CA GLY A 375 -18.08 13.14 27.02
C GLY A 375 -18.15 14.19 28.14
N ASP A 376 -17.52 13.95 29.29
CA ASP A 376 -17.90 14.63 30.53
C ASP A 376 -16.99 15.76 31.01
N ASP A 377 -15.85 16.06 30.38
CA ASP A 377 -15.08 17.24 30.80
C ASP A 377 -14.38 17.96 29.63
N ALA A 378 -14.66 19.27 29.53
CA ALA A 378 -13.95 20.27 28.72
C ALA A 378 -14.18 20.32 27.18
N GLY A 379 -15.22 19.69 26.62
CA GLY A 379 -15.63 19.90 25.22
C GLY A 379 -14.67 19.31 24.17
N SER A 380 -13.76 18.43 24.59
CA SER A 380 -12.77 17.74 23.75
C SER A 380 -13.27 16.39 23.20
N GLY A 381 -14.38 15.88 23.74
CA GLY A 381 -14.96 14.58 23.41
C GLY A 381 -15.40 14.46 21.94
N VAL A 382 -15.45 13.22 21.46
CA VAL A 382 -15.89 12.88 20.10
C VAL A 382 -16.98 11.81 20.13
N ASP A 383 -17.83 11.82 19.11
CA ASP A 383 -18.90 10.84 18.93
C ASP A 383 -18.36 9.54 18.30
N TYR A 384 -17.24 9.61 17.58
CA TYR A 384 -16.61 8.43 16.99
C TYR A 384 -15.12 8.63 16.72
N PHE A 385 -14.40 7.51 16.63
CA PHE A 385 -13.05 7.46 16.09
C PHE A 385 -13.09 6.84 14.70
N SER A 386 -12.20 7.28 13.82
CA SER A 386 -12.12 6.74 12.47
C SER A 386 -10.69 6.50 12.01
N VAL A 387 -10.54 5.70 10.96
CA VAL A 387 -9.28 5.50 10.25
C VAL A 387 -9.58 5.23 8.77
N GLY A 388 -8.72 5.75 7.89
CA GLY A 388 -8.69 5.40 6.47
C GLY A 388 -7.28 4.97 6.05
N TYR A 389 -7.13 3.78 5.45
CA TYR A 389 -5.82 3.21 5.14
C TYR A 389 -5.87 2.21 3.97
N GLY A 390 -4.72 1.93 3.36
CA GLY A 390 -4.58 0.85 2.36
C GLY A 390 -4.79 -0.52 3.00
N ALA A 391 -5.83 -1.23 2.58
CA ALA A 391 -6.33 -2.43 3.22
C ALA A 391 -5.36 -3.60 3.05
N THR A 392 -4.88 -4.12 4.17
CA THR A 392 -4.11 -5.36 4.24
C THR A 392 -4.69 -6.24 5.34
N PRO A 393 -4.57 -7.58 5.25
CA PRO A 393 -5.12 -8.47 6.28
C PRO A 393 -4.57 -8.18 7.68
N ARG A 394 -3.30 -7.77 7.78
CA ARG A 394 -2.65 -7.42 9.05
C ARG A 394 -3.26 -6.16 9.67
N LEU A 395 -3.48 -5.11 8.90
CA LEU A 395 -4.04 -3.85 9.41
C LEU A 395 -5.52 -3.99 9.76
N LEU A 396 -6.30 -4.72 8.95
CA LEU A 396 -7.70 -5.05 9.25
C LEU A 396 -7.83 -5.75 10.61
N ARG A 397 -6.98 -6.75 10.87
CA ARG A 397 -6.95 -7.43 12.18
C ARG A 397 -6.55 -6.50 13.33
N PHE A 398 -5.57 -5.62 13.12
CA PHE A 398 -5.14 -4.64 14.13
C PHE A 398 -6.28 -3.71 14.54
N TRP A 399 -6.92 -3.06 13.56
CA TRP A 399 -8.00 -2.12 13.80
C TRP A 399 -9.26 -2.79 14.37
N ARG A 400 -9.60 -3.99 13.88
CA ARG A 400 -10.71 -4.78 14.45
C ARG A 400 -10.51 -5.08 15.93
N ARG A 401 -9.30 -5.50 16.32
CA ARG A 401 -8.93 -5.77 17.73
C ARG A 401 -8.97 -4.50 18.58
N ALA A 402 -8.71 -3.33 17.99
CA ALA A 402 -8.86 -2.04 18.65
C ALA A 402 -10.32 -1.53 18.71
N GLY A 403 -11.30 -2.35 18.32
CA GLY A 403 -12.73 -2.01 18.40
C GLY A 403 -13.30 -1.31 17.17
N TYR A 404 -12.51 -1.12 16.11
CA TYR A 404 -13.01 -0.52 14.87
C TYR A 404 -13.77 -1.54 14.02
N ARG A 405 -14.71 -1.05 13.21
CA ARG A 405 -15.56 -1.83 12.32
C ARG A 405 -15.60 -1.23 10.93
N THR A 406 -15.61 -2.09 9.91
CA THR A 406 -15.57 -1.68 8.50
C THR A 406 -16.89 -1.02 8.09
N VAL A 407 -16.80 0.15 7.44
CA VAL A 407 -17.95 0.86 6.87
C VAL A 407 -17.81 1.12 5.36
N HIS A 408 -16.60 0.99 4.83
CA HIS A 408 -16.33 1.21 3.42
C HIS A 408 -15.05 0.51 2.98
N LEU A 409 -15.08 -0.01 1.75
CA LEU A 409 -13.93 -0.45 0.96
C LEU A 409 -14.01 0.27 -0.40
N SER A 410 -12.92 0.87 -0.86
CA SER A 410 -12.90 1.62 -2.11
C SER A 410 -12.86 0.69 -3.31
N THR A 411 -13.56 1.08 -4.39
CA THR A 411 -13.60 0.32 -5.65
C THR A 411 -12.34 0.48 -6.48
N SER A 412 -11.66 1.63 -6.37
CA SER A 412 -10.37 1.86 -7.02
C SER A 412 -9.21 1.54 -6.08
N ARG A 413 -8.12 1.06 -6.67
CA ARG A 413 -6.82 0.97 -5.99
C ARG A 413 -6.20 2.34 -5.93
N ASN A 414 -5.56 2.66 -4.82
CA ASN A 414 -4.77 3.88 -4.70
C ASN A 414 -3.52 3.76 -5.61
N ASP A 415 -3.29 4.75 -6.48
CA ASP A 415 -2.17 4.74 -7.44
C ASP A 415 -0.79 4.60 -6.78
N ALA A 416 -0.64 5.07 -5.55
CA ALA A 416 0.62 5.05 -4.82
C ALA A 416 0.87 3.67 -4.18
N SER A 417 -0.11 3.10 -3.48
CA SER A 417 0.06 1.82 -2.75
C SER A 417 -0.35 0.59 -3.56
N GLY A 418 -1.17 0.76 -4.60
CA GLY A 418 -1.81 -0.32 -5.34
C GLY A 418 -2.87 -1.10 -4.54
N GLU A 419 -3.20 -0.66 -3.33
CA GLU A 419 -4.15 -1.28 -2.41
C GLU A 419 -5.52 -0.58 -2.49
N HIS A 420 -6.59 -1.31 -2.22
CA HIS A 420 -7.91 -0.71 -1.98
C HIS A 420 -7.90 -0.04 -0.60
N SER A 421 -8.58 1.09 -0.45
CA SER A 421 -8.65 1.81 0.82
C SER A 421 -9.82 1.30 1.65
N ALA A 422 -9.60 0.98 2.91
CA ALA A 422 -10.67 0.69 3.87
C ALA A 422 -10.89 1.88 4.81
N VAL A 423 -12.15 2.16 5.13
CA VAL A 423 -12.53 3.08 6.20
C VAL A 423 -13.23 2.29 7.30
N MET A 424 -12.79 2.51 8.54
CA MET A 424 -13.34 1.86 9.72
C MET A 424 -13.68 2.88 10.80
N LEU A 425 -14.77 2.64 11.54
CA LEU A 425 -15.24 3.48 12.64
C LEU A 425 -15.23 2.70 13.96
N ARG A 426 -14.97 3.39 15.06
CA ARG A 426 -15.23 2.92 16.43
C ARG A 426 -16.15 3.95 17.10
N PRO A 427 -17.31 3.56 17.63
CA PRO A 427 -18.24 4.50 18.23
C PRO A 427 -17.71 5.03 19.57
N ALA A 428 -18.20 6.20 19.96
CA ALA A 428 -18.03 6.80 21.28
C ALA A 428 -19.37 7.46 21.67
N GLY A 429 -20.21 6.71 22.39
CA GLY A 429 -21.57 7.12 22.72
C GLY A 429 -22.60 6.82 21.62
N GLU A 430 -23.87 7.12 21.92
CA GLU A 430 -25.03 6.71 21.11
C GLU A 430 -25.02 7.28 19.68
N THR A 431 -24.59 8.54 19.50
CA THR A 431 -24.49 9.16 18.17
C THR A 431 -23.51 8.39 17.28
N GLY A 432 -22.38 7.95 17.84
CA GLY A 432 -21.39 7.14 17.15
C GLY A 432 -21.87 5.75 16.81
N GLU A 433 -22.61 5.11 17.73
CA GLU A 433 -23.22 3.80 17.52
C GLU A 433 -24.23 3.84 16.37
N ALA A 434 -25.13 4.83 16.38
CA ALA A 434 -26.09 5.04 15.30
C ALA A 434 -25.42 5.33 13.94
N LEU A 435 -24.26 5.99 13.92
CA LEU A 435 -23.45 6.22 12.72
C LEU A 435 -22.81 4.92 12.22
N LEU A 436 -22.21 4.15 13.12
CA LEU A 436 -21.61 2.88 12.78
C LEU A 436 -22.66 1.90 12.24
N ASP A 437 -23.79 1.73 12.92
CA ASP A 437 -24.76 0.69 12.60
C ASP A 437 -25.34 0.85 11.19
N ARG A 438 -25.77 2.06 10.83
CA ARG A 438 -26.32 2.32 9.50
C ARG A 438 -25.28 2.18 8.39
N HIS A 439 -24.03 2.58 8.63
CA HIS A 439 -22.98 2.45 7.62
C HIS A 439 -22.41 1.03 7.52
N ALA A 440 -22.39 0.27 8.61
CA ALA A 440 -22.05 -1.15 8.60
C ALA A 440 -23.13 -1.96 7.84
N ALA A 441 -24.41 -1.64 8.05
CA ALA A 441 -25.51 -2.27 7.30
C ALA A 441 -25.40 -1.94 5.80
N ALA A 442 -25.20 -0.66 5.46
CA ALA A 442 -24.98 -0.24 4.07
C ALA A 442 -23.72 -0.88 3.45
N PHE A 443 -22.65 -1.09 4.23
CA PHE A 443 -21.46 -1.80 3.77
C PHE A 443 -21.77 -3.26 3.44
N ARG A 444 -22.38 -4.01 4.38
CA ARG A 444 -22.81 -5.40 4.16
C ARG A 444 -23.65 -5.52 2.89
N ASP A 445 -24.65 -4.65 2.73
CA ASP A 445 -25.58 -4.71 1.60
C ASP A 445 -24.87 -4.39 0.28
N ARG A 446 -23.96 -3.42 0.26
CA ARG A 446 -23.15 -3.12 -0.93
C ARG A 446 -22.18 -4.25 -1.28
N GLU A 447 -21.51 -4.86 -0.31
CA GLU A 447 -20.54 -5.94 -0.58
C GLU A 447 -21.22 -7.22 -1.09
N ARG A 448 -22.49 -7.44 -0.72
CA ARG A 448 -23.28 -8.56 -1.25
C ARG A 448 -23.23 -8.62 -2.78
N ASP A 449 -23.39 -7.47 -3.43
CA ASP A 449 -23.36 -7.36 -4.90
C ASP A 449 -21.97 -6.94 -5.41
N GLY A 450 -21.33 -5.99 -4.72
CA GLY A 450 -20.05 -5.38 -5.09
C GLY A 450 -18.91 -6.37 -5.22
N LEU A 451 -18.87 -7.43 -4.40
CA LEU A 451 -17.85 -8.48 -4.50
C LEU A 451 -17.89 -9.21 -5.84
N SER A 452 -19.05 -9.30 -6.49
CA SER A 452 -19.16 -9.92 -7.81
C SER A 452 -18.84 -8.95 -8.96
N ASP A 453 -18.64 -7.66 -8.68
CA ASP A 453 -18.40 -6.61 -9.67
C ASP A 453 -17.17 -5.77 -9.30
N ALA A 454 -17.35 -4.55 -8.77
CA ALA A 454 -16.26 -3.62 -8.48
C ALA A 454 -15.19 -4.17 -7.53
N HIS A 455 -15.52 -5.11 -6.65
CA HIS A 455 -14.59 -5.74 -5.71
C HIS A 455 -14.20 -7.18 -6.10
N ARG A 456 -14.48 -7.61 -7.34
CA ARG A 456 -14.13 -8.95 -7.84
C ARG A 456 -12.65 -9.28 -7.76
N GLU A 457 -11.79 -8.27 -7.94
CA GLU A 457 -10.33 -8.42 -7.97
C GLU A 457 -9.66 -7.99 -6.66
N VAL A 458 -10.45 -7.77 -5.59
CA VAL A 458 -9.89 -7.54 -4.25
C VAL A 458 -9.27 -8.84 -3.75
N ASP A 459 -8.13 -8.74 -3.08
CA ASP A 459 -7.48 -9.90 -2.46
C ASP A 459 -8.43 -10.60 -1.46
N ALA A 460 -8.50 -11.93 -1.53
CA ALA A 460 -9.47 -12.69 -0.76
C ALA A 460 -9.27 -12.51 0.76
N ASP A 461 -8.05 -12.37 1.25
CA ASP A 461 -7.78 -12.16 2.68
C ASP A 461 -8.12 -10.73 3.13
N VAL A 462 -8.09 -9.76 2.22
CA VAL A 462 -8.62 -8.42 2.47
C VAL A 462 -10.13 -8.46 2.59
N VAL A 463 -10.84 -9.15 1.68
CA VAL A 463 -12.30 -9.32 1.76
C VAL A 463 -12.69 -10.02 3.07
N ARG A 464 -12.05 -11.15 3.41
CA ARG A 464 -12.25 -11.87 4.67
C ARG A 464 -12.08 -10.94 5.87
N GLY A 465 -10.98 -10.18 5.90
CA GLY A 465 -10.69 -9.25 6.99
C GLY A 465 -11.70 -8.10 7.10
N ALA A 466 -12.18 -7.58 5.97
CA ALA A 466 -13.15 -6.49 5.90
C ALA A 466 -14.54 -6.94 6.38
N LEU A 467 -15.02 -8.09 5.88
CA LEU A 467 -16.30 -8.70 6.26
C LEU A 467 -16.31 -9.11 7.74
N ARG A 468 -15.27 -9.80 8.22
CA ARG A 468 -15.12 -10.18 9.64
C ARG A 468 -15.02 -8.98 10.59
N ALA A 469 -14.79 -7.78 10.06
CA ALA A 469 -14.81 -6.53 10.83
C ALA A 469 -16.09 -5.70 10.60
N CYS A 470 -17.05 -6.18 9.80
CA CYS A 470 -18.39 -5.61 9.75
C CYS A 470 -19.13 -5.95 11.05
N SER A 471 -19.85 -4.99 11.64
CA SER A 471 -20.69 -5.23 12.83
C SER A 471 -22.15 -5.49 12.51
N ALA A 472 -22.59 -5.23 11.27
CA ALA A 472 -23.98 -5.44 10.91
C ALA A 472 -24.28 -6.93 10.74
N PRO A 473 -25.32 -7.48 11.41
CA PRO A 473 -25.67 -8.88 11.29
C PRO A 473 -26.07 -9.21 9.85
N ALA A 474 -25.80 -10.41 9.37
CA ALA A 474 -26.27 -10.88 8.07
C ALA A 474 -27.42 -11.87 8.29
N SER A 475 -28.63 -11.49 7.86
CA SER A 475 -29.80 -12.34 7.95
C SER A 475 -29.73 -13.45 6.90
N VAL A 476 -29.88 -14.70 7.33
CA VAL A 476 -30.02 -15.86 6.46
C VAL A 476 -31.51 -16.21 6.37
N ASP A 477 -32.19 -15.72 5.34
CA ASP A 477 -33.60 -16.00 5.07
C ASP A 477 -33.72 -16.79 3.76
N LEU A 478 -33.62 -18.11 3.89
CA LEU A 478 -33.60 -19.05 2.77
C LEU A 478 -34.93 -19.79 2.69
N THR A 479 -35.47 -19.91 1.49
CA THR A 479 -36.65 -20.74 1.22
C THR A 479 -36.33 -22.21 1.44
N GLU A 480 -37.36 -23.05 1.67
CA GLU A 480 -37.15 -24.49 1.81
C GLU A 480 -36.44 -25.12 0.61
N THR A 481 -36.74 -24.63 -0.60
CA THR A 481 -36.11 -25.12 -1.84
C THR A 481 -34.62 -24.77 -1.87
N GLU A 482 -34.26 -23.56 -1.45
CA GLU A 482 -32.87 -23.14 -1.35
C GLU A 482 -32.11 -23.95 -0.30
N TRP A 483 -32.72 -24.22 0.87
CA TRP A 483 -32.15 -25.11 1.87
C TRP A 483 -31.90 -26.51 1.33
N ARG A 484 -32.85 -27.10 0.60
CA ARG A 484 -32.65 -28.42 -0.05
C ARG A 484 -31.52 -28.37 -1.08
N SER A 485 -31.36 -27.28 -1.83
CA SER A 485 -30.22 -27.08 -2.75
C SER A 485 -28.88 -27.01 -2.01
N VAL A 486 -28.80 -26.26 -0.91
CA VAL A 486 -27.57 -26.15 -0.10
C VAL A 486 -27.22 -27.50 0.52
N VAL A 487 -28.17 -28.18 1.16
CA VAL A 487 -27.98 -29.52 1.74
C VAL A 487 -27.57 -30.51 0.67
N GLY A 488 -28.26 -30.52 -0.47
CA GLY A 488 -27.96 -31.41 -1.59
C GLY A 488 -26.57 -31.22 -2.15
N ALA A 489 -26.04 -29.99 -2.20
CA ALA A 489 -24.66 -29.74 -2.64
C ALA A 489 -23.60 -30.06 -1.57
N SER A 490 -23.98 -30.03 -0.29
CA SER A 490 -23.06 -30.24 0.83
C SER A 490 -22.94 -31.72 1.22
N PHE A 491 -24.04 -32.48 1.16
CA PHE A 491 -24.12 -33.87 1.62
C PHE A 491 -24.54 -34.86 0.52
N GLY A 492 -24.97 -34.36 -0.65
CA GLY A 492 -25.59 -35.18 -1.69
C GLY A 492 -25.07 -34.90 -3.11
N PRO A 493 -25.84 -35.25 -4.15
CA PRO A 493 -25.44 -35.06 -5.56
C PRO A 493 -25.77 -33.66 -6.12
N GLY A 494 -26.22 -32.72 -5.28
CA GLY A 494 -26.63 -31.38 -5.70
C GLY A 494 -25.47 -30.50 -6.15
N THR A 495 -25.79 -29.36 -6.75
CA THR A 495 -24.78 -28.41 -7.22
C THR A 495 -25.10 -26.98 -6.79
N TYR A 496 -24.03 -26.24 -6.50
CA TYR A 496 -24.05 -24.81 -6.15
C TYR A 496 -24.86 -23.96 -7.14
N ASP A 497 -24.74 -24.24 -8.44
CA ASP A 497 -25.32 -23.40 -9.51
C ASP A 497 -26.86 -23.38 -9.51
N THR A 498 -27.52 -24.28 -8.76
CA THR A 498 -28.98 -24.33 -8.66
C THR A 498 -29.57 -23.22 -7.77
N ALA A 499 -28.79 -22.69 -6.82
CA ALA A 499 -29.25 -21.67 -5.88
C ALA A 499 -28.13 -20.68 -5.48
N PRO A 500 -27.40 -20.04 -6.41
CA PRO A 500 -26.20 -19.26 -6.08
C PRO A 500 -26.42 -18.10 -5.10
N GLY A 501 -27.64 -17.53 -5.03
CA GLY A 501 -28.01 -16.53 -4.03
C GLY A 501 -27.98 -17.07 -2.61
N ALA A 502 -28.48 -18.29 -2.40
CA ALA A 502 -28.49 -18.95 -1.11
C ALA A 502 -27.08 -19.17 -0.54
N PHE A 503 -26.19 -19.67 -1.38
CA PHE A 503 -24.79 -19.85 -1.03
C PHE A 503 -24.11 -18.51 -0.72
N ARG A 504 -24.42 -17.45 -1.49
CA ARG A 504 -23.90 -16.09 -1.24
C ARG A 504 -24.32 -15.56 0.12
N ASP A 505 -25.59 -15.68 0.48
CA ASP A 505 -26.11 -15.17 1.75
C ASP A 505 -25.51 -15.91 2.95
N LEU A 506 -25.38 -17.23 2.86
CA LEU A 506 -24.68 -18.05 3.86
C LEU A 506 -23.18 -17.72 3.96
N ALA A 507 -22.48 -17.55 2.84
CA ALA A 507 -21.07 -17.18 2.84
C ALA A 507 -20.85 -15.80 3.47
N LEU A 508 -21.72 -14.84 3.17
CA LEU A 508 -21.66 -13.50 3.75
C LEU A 508 -21.89 -13.55 5.26
N ALA A 509 -22.88 -14.30 5.72
CA ALA A 509 -23.15 -14.50 7.15
C ALA A 509 -21.97 -15.15 7.88
N ALA A 510 -21.46 -16.26 7.34
CA ALA A 510 -20.33 -16.98 7.91
C ALA A 510 -19.08 -16.09 8.04
N LEU A 511 -18.76 -15.30 7.01
CA LEU A 511 -17.58 -14.45 7.00
C LEU A 511 -17.71 -13.23 7.92
N ILE A 512 -18.92 -12.67 8.08
CA ILE A 512 -19.17 -11.53 8.97
C ILE A 512 -19.17 -11.96 10.43
N GLU A 513 -19.98 -12.96 10.78
CA GLU A 513 -20.11 -13.42 12.16
C GLU A 513 -18.86 -14.15 12.63
N GLY A 514 -18.17 -14.81 11.69
CA GLY A 514 -17.01 -15.63 11.95
C GLY A 514 -17.32 -16.88 12.74
N ASP A 515 -16.28 -17.64 13.05
CA ASP A 515 -16.42 -18.88 13.80
C ASP A 515 -16.91 -18.57 15.22
N GLY A 516 -18.13 -19.01 15.54
CA GLY A 516 -18.56 -19.12 16.93
C GLY A 516 -17.66 -20.09 17.69
N ALA A 517 -17.82 -20.20 19.01
CA ALA A 517 -16.99 -21.07 19.86
C ALA A 517 -17.17 -22.59 19.64
N ASP A 518 -17.62 -23.02 18.46
CA ASP A 518 -17.94 -24.40 18.12
C ASP A 518 -16.87 -25.03 17.19
N ASP A 519 -16.66 -26.34 17.33
CA ASP A 519 -15.67 -27.18 16.62
C ASP A 519 -15.85 -27.27 15.08
N ALA A 520 -16.81 -26.54 14.50
CA ALA A 520 -17.18 -26.54 13.08
C ALA A 520 -16.73 -25.26 12.35
N ALA A 521 -15.57 -24.71 12.74
CA ALA A 521 -14.99 -23.50 12.15
C ALA A 521 -14.45 -23.74 10.75
N LEU A 522 -14.66 -22.78 9.84
CA LEU A 522 -14.07 -22.84 8.50
C LEU A 522 -12.58 -22.54 8.56
N ASP A 523 -11.80 -23.31 7.82
CA ASP A 523 -10.38 -23.01 7.70
C ASP A 523 -10.11 -21.83 6.74
N ASP A 524 -8.86 -21.36 6.77
CA ASP A 524 -8.38 -20.25 5.97
C ASP A 524 -8.53 -20.47 4.45
N ARG A 525 -8.50 -21.72 3.98
CA ARG A 525 -8.64 -22.09 2.57
C ARG A 525 -10.11 -22.15 2.16
N GLU A 526 -10.97 -22.69 3.03
CA GLU A 526 -12.42 -22.75 2.86
C GLU A 526 -13.02 -21.34 2.80
N GLU A 527 -12.61 -20.43 3.71
CA GLU A 527 -13.05 -19.03 3.65
C GLU A 527 -12.61 -18.33 2.36
N ARG A 528 -11.39 -18.59 1.88
CA ARG A 528 -10.93 -18.06 0.57
C ARG A 528 -11.72 -18.65 -0.58
N LEU A 529 -12.12 -19.93 -0.49
CA LEU A 529 -12.97 -20.58 -1.49
C LEU A 529 -14.36 -19.93 -1.54
N LEU A 530 -14.98 -19.66 -0.40
CA LEU A 530 -16.23 -18.89 -0.31
C LEU A 530 -16.08 -17.52 -0.97
N VAL A 531 -15.02 -16.78 -0.64
CA VAL A 531 -14.79 -15.45 -1.24
C VAL A 531 -14.61 -15.54 -2.75
N GLN A 532 -13.66 -16.34 -3.23
CA GLN A 532 -13.30 -16.32 -4.64
C GLN A 532 -14.37 -16.94 -5.54
N LYS A 533 -14.92 -18.09 -5.16
CA LYS A 533 -15.88 -18.82 -5.98
C LYS A 533 -17.30 -18.30 -5.82
N VAL A 534 -17.74 -18.04 -4.59
CA VAL A 534 -19.14 -17.70 -4.30
C VAL A 534 -19.36 -16.20 -4.35
N LEU A 535 -18.62 -15.41 -3.56
CA LEU A 535 -18.86 -13.97 -3.46
C LEU A 535 -18.35 -13.22 -4.69
N GLN A 536 -17.13 -13.51 -5.14
CA GLN A 536 -16.50 -12.88 -6.31
C GLN A 536 -16.92 -13.50 -7.64
N GLY A 537 -17.55 -14.68 -7.62
CA GLY A 537 -18.05 -15.33 -8.82
C GLY A 537 -16.95 -15.74 -9.82
N ARG A 538 -15.72 -15.98 -9.35
CA ARG A 538 -14.62 -16.41 -10.21
C ARG A 538 -14.89 -17.80 -10.78
N LYS A 539 -14.33 -18.09 -11.96
CA LYS A 539 -14.46 -19.40 -12.61
C LYS A 539 -13.72 -20.46 -11.78
N ALA A 540 -14.27 -21.67 -11.72
CA ALA A 540 -13.75 -22.72 -10.84
C ALA A 540 -12.32 -23.17 -11.17
N ALA A 541 -11.91 -23.18 -12.44
CA ALA A 541 -10.55 -23.58 -12.82
C ALA A 541 -9.47 -22.61 -12.27
N PRO A 542 -9.53 -21.29 -12.51
CA PRO A 542 -8.62 -20.35 -11.84
C PRO A 542 -8.63 -20.43 -10.32
N VAL A 543 -9.79 -20.62 -9.69
CA VAL A 543 -9.87 -20.76 -8.23
C VAL A 543 -9.20 -22.06 -7.74
N ALA A 544 -9.35 -23.15 -8.50
CA ALA A 544 -8.69 -24.41 -8.19
C ALA A 544 -7.17 -24.25 -8.23
N ASP A 545 -6.64 -23.59 -9.26
CA ASP A 545 -5.21 -23.32 -9.40
C ASP A 545 -4.70 -22.38 -8.28
N ASP A 546 -5.40 -21.26 -8.05
CA ASP A 546 -5.03 -20.25 -7.04
C ASP A 546 -5.02 -20.82 -5.61
N LEU A 547 -5.93 -21.75 -5.30
CA LEU A 547 -6.03 -22.39 -3.99
C LEU A 547 -5.33 -23.76 -3.92
N GLY A 548 -4.58 -24.16 -4.95
CA GLY A 548 -3.78 -25.38 -4.95
C GLY A 548 -4.58 -26.68 -4.92
N PHE A 549 -5.76 -26.72 -5.54
CA PHE A 549 -6.54 -27.94 -5.72
C PHE A 549 -6.01 -28.75 -6.92
N VAL A 550 -5.97 -30.08 -6.78
CA VAL A 550 -5.48 -30.99 -7.84
C VAL A 550 -6.37 -31.03 -9.09
N SER A 551 -7.62 -30.56 -9.00
CA SER A 551 -8.55 -30.43 -10.12
C SER A 551 -9.72 -29.52 -9.79
N THR A 552 -10.39 -29.00 -10.81
CA THR A 552 -11.66 -28.26 -10.68
C THR A 552 -12.73 -29.07 -9.95
N ALA A 553 -12.81 -30.38 -10.19
CA ALA A 553 -13.78 -31.24 -9.52
C ALA A 553 -13.49 -31.39 -8.01
N ALA A 554 -12.22 -31.47 -7.62
CA ALA A 554 -11.82 -31.48 -6.21
C ALA A 554 -12.14 -30.15 -5.53
N CYS A 555 -11.90 -29.03 -6.21
CA CYS A 555 -12.26 -27.70 -5.71
C CYS A 555 -13.77 -27.55 -5.48
N MET A 556 -14.61 -28.04 -6.40
CA MET A 556 -16.07 -27.96 -6.25
C MET A 556 -16.63 -28.92 -5.19
N ARG A 557 -15.98 -30.07 -4.95
CA ARG A 557 -16.32 -30.93 -3.80
C ARG A 557 -15.99 -30.24 -2.48
N ALA A 558 -14.78 -29.68 -2.38
CA ALA A 558 -14.37 -28.90 -1.20
C ALA A 558 -15.29 -27.69 -0.94
N LEU A 559 -15.89 -27.11 -2.00
CA LEU A 559 -16.92 -26.09 -1.82
C LEU A 559 -18.17 -26.67 -1.14
N GLY A 560 -18.65 -27.85 -1.53
CA GLY A 560 -19.76 -28.53 -0.85
C GLY A 560 -19.42 -28.85 0.61
N ASP A 561 -18.23 -29.41 0.85
CA ASP A 561 -17.74 -29.74 2.19
C ASP A 561 -17.71 -28.50 3.11
N ALA A 562 -17.28 -27.34 2.58
CA ALA A 562 -17.26 -26.07 3.32
C ALA A 562 -18.66 -25.54 3.68
N TYR A 563 -19.74 -25.99 3.04
CA TYR A 563 -21.11 -25.60 3.41
C TYR A 563 -21.76 -26.54 4.42
N ALA A 564 -21.21 -27.74 4.65
CA ALA A 564 -21.69 -28.64 5.70
C ALA A 564 -21.75 -27.96 7.08
N PRO A 565 -20.68 -27.31 7.60
CA PRO A 565 -20.76 -26.59 8.88
C PRO A 565 -21.72 -25.40 8.86
N LEU A 566 -21.95 -24.78 7.68
CA LEU A 566 -22.91 -23.67 7.56
C LEU A 566 -24.36 -24.17 7.63
N VAL A 567 -24.64 -25.36 7.13
CA VAL A 567 -25.94 -26.02 7.31
C VAL A 567 -26.18 -26.35 8.78
N GLU A 568 -25.17 -26.84 9.51
CA GLU A 568 -25.31 -27.10 10.96
C GLU A 568 -25.62 -25.84 11.74
N ARG A 569 -24.98 -24.73 11.36
CA ARG A 569 -25.07 -23.47 12.10
C ARG A 569 -26.33 -22.67 11.78
N TYR A 570 -26.67 -22.53 10.50
CA TYR A 570 -27.75 -21.65 10.04
C TYR A 570 -29.00 -22.42 9.61
N GLY A 571 -28.91 -23.75 9.50
CA GLY A 571 -29.97 -24.60 9.03
C GLY A 571 -31.24 -24.50 9.86
N THR A 572 -32.38 -24.44 9.18
CA THR A 572 -33.68 -24.64 9.81
C THR A 572 -33.87 -26.11 10.18
N GLU A 573 -34.88 -26.44 11.00
CA GLU A 573 -35.25 -27.84 11.30
C GLU A 573 -35.43 -28.68 10.02
N LEU A 574 -35.95 -28.06 8.95
CA LEU A 574 -36.09 -28.69 7.64
C LEU A 574 -34.74 -29.00 6.98
N ALA A 575 -33.77 -28.09 7.07
CA ALA A 575 -32.44 -28.30 6.49
C ALA A 575 -31.71 -29.45 7.21
N LEU A 576 -31.82 -29.50 8.54
CA LEU A 576 -31.23 -30.56 9.36
C LEU A 576 -31.88 -31.93 9.09
N ALA A 577 -33.21 -31.97 8.96
CA ALA A 577 -33.95 -33.17 8.60
C ALA A 577 -33.62 -33.65 7.17
N GLU A 578 -33.42 -32.73 6.22
CA GLU A 578 -32.99 -33.08 4.86
C GLU A 578 -31.57 -33.64 4.85
N ARG A 579 -30.65 -33.06 5.64
CA ARG A 579 -29.28 -33.56 5.82
C ARG A 579 -29.26 -34.97 6.40
N GLU A 580 -30.11 -35.27 7.38
CA GLU A 580 -30.19 -36.61 7.99
C GLU A 580 -30.47 -37.70 6.94
N ARG A 581 -31.21 -37.39 5.87
CA ARG A 581 -31.49 -38.33 4.77
C ARG A 581 -30.23 -38.75 4.00
N PHE A 582 -29.19 -37.92 3.98
CA PHE A 582 -27.93 -38.19 3.29
C PHE A 582 -26.85 -38.79 4.20
N THR A 583 -27.05 -38.78 5.52
CA THR A 583 -26.07 -39.25 6.52
C THR A 583 -26.49 -40.56 7.21
N THR A 584 -27.73 -41.02 6.99
CA THR A 584 -28.23 -42.32 7.50
C THR A 584 -28.13 -43.48 6.49
N GLU A 585 -27.50 -43.26 5.33
CA GLU A 585 -26.99 -44.31 4.43
C GLU A 585 -25.47 -44.43 4.57
#